data_AF-A0A165S7B0-F1
#
_entry.id   AF-A0A165S7B0-F1
#
_cell.length_a   1.000
_cell.length_b   1.000
_cell.length_c   1.000
_cell.angle_alpha   90.00
_cell.angle_beta   90.00
_cell.angle_gamma   90.00
#
_symmetry.space_group_name_H-M   'P 1'
#
loop_
_entity.id
_entity.type
_entity.pdbx_description
1 polymer ?
#
loop_
_entity_poly.entity_id
_entity_poly.type
_entity_poly.pdbx_seq_one_letter_code
_entity_poly.pdbx_strand_id
1 'polypeptide(L)' 'MSNNSSDKTMFAMRIDKNEKEQLRHLYHDMGLDLSTAVNLFFKQSLLEEGLPFQPKRKKVSSNDD' A
#
# COMPACT_ATOMS: atom_id res chain seq x y z
N MET A 1 17.96 14.48 27.79
CA MET A 1 17.67 15.01 26.44
C MET A 1 17.26 13.84 25.58
N SER A 2 15.98 13.73 25.23
CA SER A 2 15.48 12.63 24.40
C SER A 2 15.89 12.89 22.95
N ASN A 3 16.87 12.14 22.45
CA ASN A 3 17.20 12.12 21.02
C ASN A 3 16.03 11.48 20.27
N ASN A 4 15.16 12.31 19.69
CA ASN A 4 14.21 11.88 18.68
C ASN A 4 14.96 11.81 17.34
N SER A 5 15.80 10.81 17.17
CA SER A 5 16.37 10.50 15.85
C SER A 5 15.26 9.87 15.02
N SER A 6 14.63 10.63 14.13
CA SER A 6 13.72 10.06 13.11
C SER A 6 14.56 9.38 12.02
N ASP A 7 15.25 8.30 12.40
CA ASP A 7 16.11 7.57 11.49
C ASP A 7 15.24 6.93 10.42
N LYS A 8 15.29 7.50 9.21
CA LYS A 8 14.62 6.94 8.04
C LYS A 8 15.46 5.77 7.54
N THR A 9 14.85 4.60 7.48
CA THR A 9 15.49 3.40 6.92
C THR A 9 14.95 3.10 5.53
N MET A 10 15.75 2.41 4.71
CA MET A 10 15.31 1.95 3.38
C MET A 10 14.49 0.68 3.52
N PHE A 11 13.33 0.65 2.87
CA PHE A 11 12.50 -0.53 2.72
C PHE A 11 12.56 -1.03 1.27
N ALA A 12 13.03 -2.26 1.07
CA ALA A 12 13.13 -2.89 -0.25
C ALA A 12 12.07 -3.98 -0.39
N MET A 13 11.26 -3.90 -1.44
CA MET A 13 10.20 -4.86 -1.76
C MET A 13 10.41 -5.42 -3.17
N ARG A 14 10.15 -6.72 -3.35
CA ARG A 14 10.11 -7.35 -4.68
C ARG A 14 8.71 -7.21 -5.24
N ILE A 15 8.63 -6.76 -6.49
CA ILE A 15 7.40 -6.57 -7.25
C ILE A 15 7.70 -6.83 -8.72
N ASP A 16 6.73 -7.38 -9.45
CA ASP A 16 6.86 -7.56 -10.88
C ASP A 16 6.97 -6.21 -11.60
N LYS A 17 7.83 -6.15 -12.63
CA LYS A 17 8.08 -4.89 -13.35
C LYS A 17 6.81 -4.31 -13.97
N ASN A 18 5.97 -5.15 -14.55
CA ASN A 18 4.72 -4.72 -15.17
C ASN A 18 3.74 -4.17 -14.12
N GLU A 19 3.59 -4.88 -12.99
CA GLU A 19 2.73 -4.45 -11.88
C GLU A 19 3.22 -3.12 -11.29
N LYS A 20 4.54 -2.95 -11.12
CA LYS A 20 5.14 -1.71 -10.66
C LYS A 20 4.77 -0.53 -11.57
N GLU A 21 4.90 -0.66 -12.89
CA GLU A 21 4.58 0.43 -13.81
C GLU A 21 3.07 0.74 -13.82
N GLN A 22 2.21 -0.28 -13.74
CA GLN A 22 0.76 -0.08 -13.60
C GLN A 22 0.40 0.69 -12.33
N LEU A 23 0.97 0.30 -11.19
CA LEU A 23 0.76 1.02 -9.93
C LEU A 23 1.31 2.44 -9.99
N ARG A 24 2.48 2.65 -10.62
CA ARG A 24 3.05 4.00 -10.78
C ARG A 24 2.12 4.92 -11.58
N HIS A 25 1.60 4.46 -12.71
CA HIS A 25 0.63 5.24 -13.49
C HIS A 25 -0.64 5.52 -12.68
N LEU A 26 -1.20 4.49 -12.03
CA LEU A 26 -2.39 4.63 -11.19
C LEU A 26 -2.23 5.70 -10.09
N TYR A 27 -1.12 5.66 -9.34
CA TYR A 27 -0.88 6.64 -8.28
C TYR A 27 -0.53 8.02 -8.84
N HIS A 28 0.21 8.08 -9.95
CA HIS A 28 0.53 9.34 -10.60
C HIS A 28 -0.72 10.08 -11.08
N ASP A 29 -1.70 9.36 -11.62
CA ASP A 29 -3.00 9.91 -12.04
C ASP A 29 -3.80 10.45 -10.84
N MET A 30 -3.54 9.94 -9.63
CA MET A 30 -4.07 10.45 -8.36
C MET A 30 -3.20 11.56 -7.74
N GLY A 31 -2.13 12.00 -8.41
CA GLY A 31 -1.20 13.02 -7.90
C GLY A 31 -0.26 12.51 -6.81
N LEU A 32 -0.01 11.19 -6.75
CA LEU A 32 0.81 10.52 -5.74
C LEU A 32 1.98 9.77 -6.36
N ASP A 33 3.12 9.75 -5.68
CA ASP A 33 4.19 8.81 -6.00
C ASP A 33 3.94 7.44 -5.34
N LEU A 34 4.40 6.36 -5.98
CA LEU A 34 4.27 5.00 -5.45
C LEU A 34 4.81 4.87 -4.02
N SER A 35 5.93 5.51 -3.71
CA SER A 35 6.52 5.47 -2.36
C SER A 35 5.62 6.14 -1.32
N THR A 36 4.90 7.19 -1.71
CA THR A 36 3.97 7.91 -0.83
C THR A 36 2.73 7.07 -0.56
N ALA A 37 2.19 6.39 -1.59
CA ALA A 37 1.09 5.46 -1.43
C ALA A 37 1.43 4.29 -0.50
N VAL A 38 2.61 3.69 -0.66
CA VAL A 38 3.09 2.60 0.22
C VAL A 38 3.30 3.09 1.66
N ASN A 39 3.85 4.28 1.86
CA ASN A 39 3.99 4.85 3.19
C ASN A 39 2.63 5.13 3.85
N LEU A 40 1.65 5.58 3.09
CA LEU A 40 0.29 5.79 3.58
C LEU A 40 -0.34 4.46 4.04
N PHE A 41 -0.13 3.39 3.27
CA PHE A 41 -0.58 2.04 3.63
C PHE A 41 -0.06 1.62 5.02
N PHE A 42 1.25 1.74 5.25
CA PHE A 42 1.83 1.36 6.55
C PHE A 42 1.35 2.24 7.70
N LYS A 43 1.21 3.55 7.47
CA LYS A 43 0.67 4.46 8.48
C LYS A 43 -0.77 4.07 8.86
N GLN A 44 -1.61 3.75 7.88
CA GLN A 44 -2.98 3.33 8.14
C GLN A 44 -3.02 2.01 8.92
N SER A 45 -2.17 1.04 8.56
CA SER A 45 -2.07 -0.22 9.31
C SER A 45 -1.67 -0.02 10.77
N LEU A 46 -0.76 0.91 11.05
CA LEU A 46 -0.37 1.25 12.42
C LEU A 46 -1.50 1.95 13.18
N LEU A 47 -2.27 2.81 12.52
CA LEU A 47 -3.40 3.53 13.11
C LEU A 47 -4.58 2.60 13.47
N GLU A 48 -4.85 1.60 12.64
CA GLU A 48 -5.97 0.66 12.81
C GLU A 48 -5.58 -0.61 13.57
N GLU A 49 -4.30 -0.77 13.93
CA GLU A 49 -3.74 -2.02 14.47
C GLU A 49 -4.14 -3.25 13.63
N GLY A 50 -4.13 -3.09 12.30
CA GLY A 50 -4.75 -4.03 11.39
C GLY A 50 -4.43 -3.80 9.91
N LEU A 51 -5.21 -4.45 9.03
CA LEU A 51 -5.10 -4.21 7.60
C LEU A 51 -5.77 -2.88 7.23
N PRO A 52 -5.17 -2.07 6.35
CA PRO A 52 -5.66 -0.73 6.02
C PRO A 52 -6.87 -0.75 5.07
N PHE A 53 -7.39 -1.94 4.81
CA PHE A 53 -8.61 -2.21 4.08
C PHE A 53 -9.28 -3.43 4.69
N GLN A 54 -10.61 -3.48 4.62
CA GLN A 54 -11.34 -4.64 5.09
C GLN A 54 -11.24 -5.76 4.03
N PRO A 55 -10.64 -6.92 4.36
CA PRO A 55 -10.52 -8.02 3.41
C PRO A 55 -11.91 -8.54 3.05
N LYS A 56 -12.30 -8.39 1.78
CA LYS A 56 -13.54 -8.95 1.26
C LYS A 56 -13.19 -10.16 0.41
N ARG A 57 -13.77 -11.32 0.72
CA ARG A 57 -13.79 -12.44 -0.23
C ARG A 57 -14.69 -12.00 -1.39
N LYS A 58 -14.15 -11.98 -2.61
CA LYS A 58 -14.97 -11.83 -3.81
C LYS A 58 -15.96 -12.99 -3.78
N LYS A 59 -17.24 -12.74 -3.45
CA LYS A 59 -18.29 -13.72 -3.70
C LYS A 59 -18.31 -13.87 -5.22
N VAL A 60 -17.75 -14.97 -5.71
CA VAL A 60 -18.12 -15.47 -7.02
C VAL A 60 -19.59 -15.84 -6.85
N SER A 61 -20.49 -14.99 -7.33
CA SER A 61 -21.87 -15.38 -7.55
C SER A 61 -21.82 -16.46 -8.62
N SER A 62 -21.81 -17.72 -8.19
CA SER A 62 -22.16 -18.85 -9.03
C SER A 62 -23.62 -18.68 -9.42
N ASN A 63 -23.87 -17.87 -10.44
CA ASN A 63 -25.13 -17.85 -11.18
C ASN A 63 -24.87 -18.68 -12.44
N ASP A 64 -24.85 -19.99 -12.27
CA ASP A 64 -25.09 -20.93 -13.35
C ASP A 64 -26.13 -21.92 -12.81
N ASP A 65 -27.38 -21.69 -13.24
CA ASP A 65 -28.48 -22.67 -13.27
C ASP A 65 -28.08 -23.92 -14.08
#